data_AF-A0A1B7KSW1-F1
#
_entry.id   AF-A0A1B7KSW1-F1
#
_cell.length_a   1.000
_cell.length_b   1.000
_cell.length_c   1.000
_cell.angle_alpha   90.00
_cell.angle_beta   90.00
_cell.angle_gamma   90.00
#
_symmetry.space_group_name_H-M   'P 1'
#
loop_
_entity.id
_entity.type
_entity.pdbx_description
1 polymer ?
#
loop_
_entity_poly.entity_id
_entity_poly.type
_entity_poly.pdbx_seq_one_letter_code
_entity_poly.pdbx_strand_id
1 'polypeptide(L)'
;MSTNGTVALSMNELVSALALCGYSEIASQILNDATLVENEEEEQRFIREVEQLLHQKGYLDVTRESLLVPGLENLIHLLVQSREKVRCVDMKKRHVLLLHRVHDSKTLVQHVKGNEHSFSFHDPQKGFFNLLGHFFASNTRRKKPEDILPMEINSKLFDELHTSEPEVLVEAMQDEKVPSTMRLFLQDFLENGQELNNFAFMESDYVKNRSVLDQVAFFLPSKSFIWHIDYEKIEKNKIFIVPVSFQEYFQKIEETIKEFFHLS
;
A
#
# COMPACT_ATOMS: atom_id res chain seq x y z
N MET A 1 -30.73 4.21 -1.83
CA MET A 1 -29.86 3.05 -2.02
C MET A 1 -28.69 3.19 -1.05
N SER A 2 -28.50 2.21 -0.18
CA SER A 2 -27.66 2.29 1.01
C SER A 2 -26.18 2.45 0.66
N THR A 3 -25.56 3.54 1.12
CA THR A 3 -24.15 3.90 0.94
C THR A 3 -23.22 3.14 1.89
N ASN A 4 -23.39 1.83 2.01
CA ASN A 4 -22.42 0.93 2.65
C ASN A 4 -21.81 -0.01 1.58
N GLY A 5 -21.43 0.59 0.43
CA GLY A 5 -21.13 -0.11 -0.82
C GLY A 5 -19.65 -0.40 -1.00
N THR A 6 -19.14 -1.39 -0.27
CA THR A 6 -17.84 -2.00 -0.56
C THR A 6 -18.00 -3.03 -1.67
N VAL A 7 -17.14 -2.97 -2.71
CA VAL A 7 -17.06 -4.00 -3.75
C VAL A 7 -15.86 -4.90 -3.44
N ALA A 8 -16.02 -6.22 -3.49
CA ALA A 8 -14.95 -7.18 -3.19
C ALA A 8 -14.75 -8.16 -4.33
N LEU A 9 -13.54 -8.14 -4.90
CA LEU A 9 -13.13 -8.98 -6.02
C LEU A 9 -11.89 -9.78 -5.61
N SER A 10 -11.84 -11.05 -5.95
CA SER A 10 -10.58 -11.77 -6.05
C SER A 10 -9.74 -11.19 -7.18
N MET A 11 -8.43 -11.46 -7.16
CA MET A 11 -7.52 -11.12 -8.25
C MET A 11 -8.07 -11.57 -9.61
N ASN A 12 -8.61 -12.78 -9.67
CA ASN A 12 -9.17 -13.35 -10.89
C ASN A 12 -10.40 -12.55 -11.36
N GLU A 13 -11.33 -12.27 -10.46
CA GLU A 13 -12.51 -11.45 -10.76
C GLU A 13 -12.14 -10.03 -11.21
N LEU A 14 -11.08 -9.44 -10.63
CA LEU A 14 -10.58 -8.13 -11.05
C LEU A 14 -10.01 -8.18 -12.47
N VAL A 15 -9.18 -9.18 -12.77
CA VAL A 15 -8.60 -9.39 -14.11
C VAL A 15 -9.70 -9.57 -15.15
N SER A 16 -10.70 -10.41 -14.88
CA SER A 16 -11.80 -10.62 -15.83
C SER A 16 -12.66 -9.38 -15.98
N ALA A 17 -12.93 -8.63 -14.90
CA ALA A 17 -13.65 -7.37 -15.00
C ALA A 17 -12.88 -6.33 -15.84
N LEU A 18 -11.54 -6.28 -15.75
CA LEU A 18 -10.70 -5.46 -16.62
C LEU A 18 -10.84 -5.88 -18.09
N ALA A 19 -10.70 -7.18 -18.38
CA ALA A 19 -10.83 -7.70 -19.74
C ALA A 19 -12.21 -7.41 -20.35
N LEU A 20 -13.29 -7.62 -19.59
CA LEU A 20 -14.67 -7.35 -20.00
C LEU A 20 -14.94 -5.86 -20.26
N CYS A 21 -14.22 -4.95 -19.59
CA CYS A 21 -14.26 -3.51 -19.85
C CYS A 21 -13.34 -3.06 -21.00
N GLY A 22 -12.72 -3.98 -21.74
CA GLY A 22 -11.82 -3.67 -22.86
C GLY A 22 -10.39 -3.33 -22.45
N TYR A 23 -9.99 -3.61 -21.21
CA TYR A 23 -8.63 -3.39 -20.69
C TYR A 23 -7.78 -4.66 -20.69
N SER A 24 -7.85 -5.45 -21.76
CA SER A 24 -7.19 -6.76 -21.87
C SER A 24 -5.67 -6.67 -21.66
N GLU A 25 -4.99 -5.63 -22.17
CA GLU A 25 -3.54 -5.48 -21.96
C GLU A 25 -3.15 -5.37 -20.48
N ILE A 26 -3.94 -4.64 -19.68
CA ILE A 26 -3.71 -4.54 -18.22
C ILE A 26 -4.02 -5.88 -17.56
N ALA A 27 -5.11 -6.52 -17.96
CA ALA A 27 -5.51 -7.83 -17.43
C ALA A 27 -4.40 -8.87 -17.64
N SER A 28 -3.82 -8.95 -18.84
CA SER A 28 -2.75 -9.89 -19.18
C SER A 28 -1.44 -9.54 -18.45
N GLN A 29 -1.09 -8.26 -18.27
CA GLN A 29 0.08 -7.87 -17.44
C GLN A 29 -0.07 -8.37 -16.01
N ILE A 30 -1.26 -8.15 -15.42
CA ILE A 30 -1.56 -8.60 -14.06
C ILE A 30 -1.50 -10.13 -13.93
N LEU A 31 -2.00 -10.86 -14.94
CA LEU A 31 -1.93 -12.33 -14.99
C LEU A 31 -0.49 -12.85 -15.09
N ASN A 32 0.33 -12.22 -15.94
CA ASN A 32 1.73 -12.59 -16.14
C ASN A 32 2.56 -12.34 -14.87
N ASP A 33 2.38 -11.17 -14.23
CA ASP A 33 3.07 -10.83 -12.99
C ASP A 33 2.68 -11.76 -11.83
N ALA A 34 1.44 -12.27 -11.83
CA ALA A 34 0.96 -13.22 -10.86
C ALA A 34 1.28 -14.68 -11.21
N THR A 35 1.93 -14.95 -12.36
CA THR A 35 2.24 -16.31 -12.88
C THR A 35 1.02 -17.22 -12.94
N LEU A 36 -0.17 -16.67 -13.24
CA LEU A 36 -1.43 -17.40 -13.13
C LEU A 36 -1.79 -18.22 -14.39
N VAL A 37 -1.13 -17.93 -15.53
CA VAL A 37 -1.50 -18.48 -16.84
C VAL A 37 -0.25 -18.62 -17.70
N GLU A 38 -0.10 -19.75 -18.41
CA GLU A 38 1.10 -20.02 -19.24
C GLU A 38 0.88 -19.75 -20.74
N ASN A 39 -0.38 -19.68 -21.21
CA ASN A 39 -0.73 -19.47 -22.63
C ASN A 39 -2.13 -18.86 -22.87
N GLU A 40 -2.40 -18.41 -24.11
CA GLU A 40 -3.68 -17.78 -24.51
C GLU A 40 -4.92 -18.70 -24.35
N GLU A 41 -4.78 -20.02 -24.48
CA GLU A 41 -5.91 -20.95 -24.31
C GLU A 41 -6.31 -21.10 -22.83
N GLU A 42 -5.33 -21.04 -21.93
CA GLU A 42 -5.57 -20.99 -20.48
C GLU A 42 -6.16 -19.64 -20.06
N GLU A 43 -5.74 -18.53 -20.67
CA GLU A 43 -6.32 -17.19 -20.43
C GLU A 43 -7.81 -17.16 -20.78
N GLN A 44 -8.18 -17.70 -21.95
CA GLN A 44 -9.58 -17.82 -22.39
C GLN A 44 -10.42 -18.70 -21.48
N ARG A 45 -9.84 -19.79 -20.95
CA ARG A 45 -10.53 -20.69 -20.02
C ARG A 45 -10.72 -20.05 -18.65
N PHE A 46 -9.70 -19.36 -18.16
CA PHE A 46 -9.74 -18.59 -16.95
C PHE A 46 -10.85 -17.53 -17.00
N ILE A 47 -10.96 -16.77 -18.10
CA ILE A 47 -12.02 -15.78 -18.28
C ILE A 47 -13.41 -16.42 -18.15
N ARG A 48 -13.66 -17.57 -18.78
CA ARG A 48 -14.94 -18.30 -18.68
C ARG A 48 -15.27 -18.80 -17.28
N GLU A 49 -14.27 -19.29 -16.54
CA GLU A 49 -14.47 -19.76 -15.16
C GLU A 49 -14.79 -18.60 -14.20
N VAL A 50 -14.19 -17.43 -14.45
CA VAL A 50 -14.39 -16.24 -13.63
C VAL A 50 -15.71 -15.54 -13.93
N GLU A 51 -16.25 -15.62 -15.15
CA GLU A 51 -17.61 -15.16 -15.46
C GLU A 51 -18.66 -15.82 -14.54
N GLN A 52 -18.50 -17.12 -14.23
CA GLN A 52 -19.39 -17.80 -13.28
C GLN A 52 -19.29 -17.22 -11.86
N LEU A 53 -18.09 -16.83 -11.41
CA LEU A 53 -17.87 -16.21 -10.10
C LEU A 53 -18.50 -14.81 -10.04
N LEU A 54 -18.30 -14.00 -11.08
CA LEU A 54 -18.94 -12.68 -11.21
C LEU A 54 -20.46 -12.81 -11.23
N HIS A 55 -21.01 -13.82 -11.91
CA HIS A 55 -22.44 -14.10 -11.93
C HIS A 55 -22.97 -14.43 -10.52
N GLN A 56 -22.28 -15.29 -9.76
CA GLN A 56 -22.68 -15.63 -8.39
C GLN A 56 -22.72 -14.42 -7.46
N LYS A 57 -21.86 -13.42 -7.68
CA LYS A 57 -21.85 -12.15 -6.92
C LYS A 57 -22.87 -11.13 -7.43
N GLY A 58 -23.63 -11.44 -8.48
CA GLY A 58 -24.58 -10.52 -9.09
C GLY A 58 -23.92 -9.35 -9.82
N TYR A 59 -22.68 -9.53 -10.29
CA TYR A 59 -21.92 -8.50 -10.99
C TYR A 59 -22.03 -8.57 -12.51
N LEU A 60 -22.73 -9.58 -13.06
CA LEU A 60 -23.01 -9.65 -14.49
C LEU A 60 -24.38 -9.07 -14.87
N ASP A 61 -24.41 -8.39 -16.00
CA ASP A 61 -25.60 -7.91 -16.72
C ASP A 61 -25.44 -8.23 -18.21
N VAL A 62 -26.03 -9.35 -18.63
CA VAL A 62 -25.95 -9.88 -20.00
C VAL A 62 -26.60 -8.97 -21.06
N THR A 63 -27.29 -7.90 -20.65
CA THR A 63 -27.89 -6.93 -21.57
C THR A 63 -26.93 -5.83 -21.98
N ARG A 64 -25.77 -5.73 -21.32
CA ARG A 64 -24.74 -4.72 -21.55
C ARG A 64 -23.59 -5.30 -22.35
N GLU A 65 -22.92 -4.45 -23.11
CA GLU A 65 -21.76 -4.83 -23.95
C GLU A 65 -20.59 -5.37 -23.11
N SER A 66 -20.28 -4.72 -21.98
CA SER A 66 -19.24 -5.17 -21.05
C SER A 66 -19.66 -6.36 -20.19
N LEU A 67 -20.91 -6.82 -20.28
CA LEU A 67 -21.50 -7.87 -19.43
C LEU A 67 -21.47 -7.57 -17.92
N LEU A 68 -21.02 -6.40 -17.47
CA LEU A 68 -20.91 -6.04 -16.05
C LEU A 68 -22.03 -5.10 -15.61
N VAL A 69 -22.45 -5.20 -14.36
CA VAL A 69 -23.37 -4.22 -13.76
C VAL A 69 -22.73 -2.82 -13.76
N PRO A 70 -23.52 -1.74 -13.92
CA PRO A 70 -22.99 -0.38 -14.07
C PRO A 70 -22.05 0.06 -12.94
N GLY A 71 -22.31 -0.39 -11.71
CA GLY A 71 -21.47 -0.03 -10.56
C GLY A 71 -20.05 -0.59 -10.64
N LEU A 72 -19.90 -1.85 -11.08
CA LEU A 72 -18.60 -2.49 -11.22
C LEU A 72 -17.86 -1.96 -12.45
N GLU A 73 -18.54 -1.83 -13.58
CA GLU A 73 -17.96 -1.24 -14.79
C GLU A 73 -17.39 0.18 -14.53
N ASN A 74 -18.17 1.05 -13.87
CA ASN A 74 -17.70 2.37 -13.48
C ASN A 74 -16.49 2.30 -12.54
N LEU A 75 -16.47 1.37 -11.58
CA LEU A 75 -15.33 1.17 -10.69
C LEU A 75 -14.06 0.81 -11.47
N ILE A 76 -14.16 -0.10 -12.44
CA ILE A 76 -13.03 -0.52 -13.27
C ILE A 76 -12.50 0.66 -14.12
N HIS A 77 -13.39 1.43 -14.75
CA HIS A 77 -12.99 2.63 -15.48
C HIS A 77 -12.26 3.63 -14.58
N LEU A 78 -12.80 3.91 -13.38
CA LEU A 78 -12.15 4.81 -12.42
C LEU A 78 -10.77 4.31 -11.98
N LEU A 79 -10.63 3.00 -11.75
CA LEU A 79 -9.37 2.38 -11.36
C LEU A 79 -8.30 2.56 -12.45
N VAL A 80 -8.65 2.30 -13.70
CA VAL A 80 -7.71 2.40 -14.84
C VAL A 80 -7.38 3.85 -15.19
N GLN A 81 -8.35 4.76 -15.06
CA GLN A 81 -8.17 6.18 -15.38
C GLN A 81 -7.45 6.96 -14.27
N SER A 82 -7.36 6.42 -13.05
CA SER A 82 -6.67 7.05 -11.93
C SER A 82 -5.18 7.21 -12.24
N ARG A 83 -4.75 8.46 -12.43
CA ARG A 83 -3.35 8.77 -12.72
C ARG A 83 -2.49 8.81 -11.47
N GLU A 84 -2.98 9.46 -10.43
CA GLU A 84 -2.26 9.66 -9.19
C GLU A 84 -2.72 8.62 -8.18
N LYS A 85 -1.77 7.89 -7.61
CA LYS A 85 -2.04 6.87 -6.60
C LYS A 85 -1.00 6.91 -5.48
N VAL A 86 -1.47 6.69 -4.26
CA VAL A 86 -0.61 6.51 -3.09
C VAL A 86 -0.74 5.09 -2.59
N ARG A 87 0.38 4.38 -2.58
CA ARG A 87 0.49 2.99 -2.12
C ARG A 87 1.05 2.97 -0.71
N CYS A 88 0.30 2.43 0.24
CA CYS A 88 0.73 2.22 1.61
C CYS A 88 0.89 0.72 1.84
N VAL A 89 2.05 0.29 2.34
CA VAL A 89 2.36 -1.14 2.53
C VAL A 89 2.66 -1.42 3.99
N ASP A 90 1.89 -2.33 4.58
CA ASP A 90 2.19 -2.96 5.86
C ASP A 90 2.91 -4.28 5.54
N MET A 91 4.24 -4.26 5.66
CA MET A 91 5.11 -5.36 5.26
C MET A 91 4.87 -6.60 6.13
N LYS A 92 4.75 -6.40 7.46
CA LYS A 92 4.48 -7.49 8.40
C LYS A 92 3.17 -8.21 8.10
N LYS A 93 2.10 -7.48 7.82
CA LYS A 93 0.80 -8.08 7.49
C LYS A 93 0.70 -8.52 6.03
N ARG A 94 1.66 -8.15 5.17
CA ARG A 94 1.59 -8.29 3.70
C ARG A 94 0.28 -7.71 3.14
N HIS A 95 -0.14 -6.58 3.71
CA HIS A 95 -1.34 -5.86 3.27
C HIS A 95 -0.95 -4.60 2.51
N VAL A 96 -1.76 -4.24 1.51
CA VAL A 96 -1.57 -3.00 0.73
C VAL A 96 -2.83 -2.18 0.77
N LEU A 97 -2.67 -0.87 0.98
CA LEU A 97 -3.68 0.15 0.79
C LEU A 97 -3.30 0.98 -0.44
N LEU A 98 -4.21 1.11 -1.39
CA LEU A 98 -4.05 2.00 -2.53
C LEU A 98 -5.12 3.09 -2.45
N LEU A 99 -4.67 4.33 -2.46
CA LEU A 99 -5.51 5.52 -2.57
C LEU A 99 -5.40 6.00 -4.01
N HIS A 100 -6.51 6.00 -4.72
CA HIS A 100 -6.59 6.39 -6.12
C HIS A 100 -7.33 7.72 -6.22
N ARG A 101 -6.71 8.73 -6.84
CA ARG A 101 -7.41 9.98 -7.12
C ARG A 101 -8.33 9.78 -8.31
N VAL A 102 -9.63 9.88 -8.05
CA VAL A 102 -10.66 9.72 -9.09
C VAL A 102 -11.43 11.03 -9.32
N HIS A 103 -11.63 11.84 -8.29
CA HIS A 103 -12.26 13.16 -8.37
C HIS A 103 -11.83 14.00 -7.16
N ASP A 104 -11.93 15.32 -7.23
CA ASP A 104 -11.54 16.22 -6.12
C ASP A 104 -12.35 16.01 -4.83
N SER A 105 -13.51 15.33 -4.94
CA SER A 105 -14.42 15.08 -3.82
C SER A 105 -14.45 13.62 -3.37
N LYS A 106 -13.72 12.73 -4.04
CA LYS A 106 -13.68 11.29 -3.72
C LYS A 106 -12.33 10.67 -4.05
N THR A 107 -11.82 9.91 -3.09
CA THR A 107 -10.70 8.99 -3.31
C THR A 107 -11.25 7.58 -3.37
N LEU A 108 -10.87 6.82 -4.40
CA LEU A 108 -11.14 5.39 -4.43
C LEU A 108 -10.08 4.69 -3.58
N VAL A 109 -10.53 3.95 -2.58
CA VAL A 109 -9.67 3.22 -1.65
C VAL A 109 -9.75 1.74 -1.97
N GLN A 110 -8.61 1.15 -2.26
CA GLN A 110 -8.46 -0.28 -2.53
C GLN A 110 -7.60 -0.92 -1.44
N HIS A 111 -8.16 -1.87 -0.71
CA HIS A 111 -7.43 -2.75 0.20
C HIS A 111 -7.09 -4.05 -0.51
N VAL A 112 -5.84 -4.48 -0.41
CA VAL A 112 -5.37 -5.77 -0.93
C VAL A 112 -4.87 -6.63 0.22
N LYS A 113 -5.44 -7.84 0.35
CA LYS A 113 -5.06 -8.84 1.35
C LYS A 113 -4.97 -10.21 0.67
N GLY A 114 -3.75 -10.68 0.42
CA GLY A 114 -3.55 -11.85 -0.44
C GLY A 114 -4.19 -11.64 -1.80
N ASN A 115 -5.11 -12.53 -2.20
CA ASN A 115 -5.81 -12.45 -3.49
C ASN A 115 -7.11 -11.63 -3.44
N GLU A 116 -7.47 -11.02 -2.32
CA GLU A 116 -8.70 -10.23 -2.20
C GLU A 116 -8.44 -8.73 -2.35
N HIS A 117 -9.21 -8.08 -3.22
CA HIS A 117 -9.25 -6.64 -3.45
C HIS A 117 -10.61 -6.10 -3.01
N SER A 118 -10.62 -5.27 -1.98
CA SER A 118 -11.82 -4.57 -1.51
C SER A 118 -11.76 -3.09 -1.86
N PHE A 119 -12.82 -2.57 -2.47
CA PHE A 119 -12.93 -1.20 -2.95
C PHE A 119 -13.99 -0.42 -2.20
N SER A 120 -13.68 0.81 -1.81
CA SER A 120 -14.61 1.72 -1.17
C SER A 120 -14.30 3.16 -1.56
N PHE A 121 -15.23 4.09 -1.35
CA PHE A 121 -14.98 5.51 -1.55
C PHE A 121 -14.72 6.21 -0.21
N HIS A 122 -13.65 6.99 -0.19
CA HIS A 122 -13.32 7.88 0.92
C HIS A 122 -13.57 9.34 0.53
N ASP A 123 -14.08 10.10 1.48
CA ASP A 123 -14.28 11.54 1.35
C ASP A 123 -13.01 12.25 1.85
N PRO A 124 -12.21 12.87 0.97
CA PRO A 124 -10.94 13.49 1.36
C PRO A 124 -11.09 14.61 2.40
N GLN A 125 -12.27 15.23 2.49
CA GLN A 125 -12.56 16.28 3.48
C GLN A 125 -12.60 15.74 4.91
N LYS A 126 -12.77 14.43 5.10
CA LYS A 126 -12.66 13.77 6.42
C LYS A 126 -11.20 13.54 6.85
N GLY A 127 -10.24 13.88 5.98
CA GLY A 127 -8.82 13.62 6.18
C GLY A 127 -8.45 12.15 5.98
N PHE A 128 -7.16 11.88 5.89
CA PHE A 128 -6.60 10.52 5.70
C PHE A 128 -6.03 9.95 7.00
N PHE A 129 -5.78 10.78 8.01
CA PHE A 129 -5.18 10.41 9.29
C PHE A 129 -5.79 9.16 9.91
N ASN A 130 -7.13 9.15 10.06
CA ASN A 130 -7.82 8.01 10.64
C ASN A 130 -7.72 6.77 9.75
N LEU A 131 -7.86 6.92 8.43
CA LEU A 131 -7.74 5.79 7.48
C LEU A 131 -6.36 5.12 7.60
N LEU A 132 -5.30 5.92 7.57
CA LEU A 132 -3.92 5.46 7.69
C LEU A 132 -3.63 4.85 9.06
N GLY A 133 -4.07 5.50 10.13
CA GLY A 133 -3.90 5.02 11.50
C GLY A 133 -4.57 3.65 11.74
N HIS A 134 -5.78 3.45 11.19
CA HIS A 134 -6.45 2.15 11.25
C HIS A 134 -5.72 1.10 10.42
N PHE A 135 -5.27 1.43 9.20
CA PHE A 135 -4.57 0.50 8.32
C PHE A 135 -3.29 -0.05 8.98
N PHE A 136 -2.46 0.85 9.53
CA PHE A 136 -1.23 0.48 10.23
C PHE A 136 -1.45 0.05 11.70
N ALA A 137 -2.70 -0.12 12.14
CA ALA A 137 -3.08 -0.50 13.51
C ALA A 137 -2.36 0.32 14.60
N SER A 138 -2.13 1.61 14.33
CA SER A 138 -1.32 2.48 15.15
C SER A 138 -2.15 3.10 16.27
N ASN A 139 -1.68 3.01 17.52
CA ASN A 139 -2.31 3.71 18.64
C ASN A 139 -1.89 5.19 18.61
N THR A 140 -2.58 5.98 17.81
CA THR A 140 -2.31 7.40 17.56
C THR A 140 -2.41 8.30 18.79
N ARG A 141 -2.90 7.78 19.93
CA ARG A 141 -3.04 8.52 21.19
C ARG A 141 -1.81 8.47 22.09
N ARG A 142 -0.85 7.59 21.79
CA ARG A 142 0.36 7.46 22.59
C ARG A 142 1.36 8.56 22.19
N LYS A 143 1.91 9.23 23.19
CA LYS A 143 3.00 10.19 22.99
C LYS A 143 4.32 9.44 22.83
N LYS A 144 5.17 9.98 21.97
CA LYS A 144 6.56 9.57 21.87
C LYS A 144 7.26 9.83 23.22
N PRO A 145 8.04 8.87 23.76
CA PRO A 145 8.91 9.11 24.90
C PRO A 145 9.97 10.18 24.60
N GLU A 146 10.21 11.09 25.55
CA GLU A 146 11.13 12.25 25.36
C GLU A 146 12.61 11.86 25.27
N ASP A 147 12.96 10.69 25.81
CA ASP A 147 14.31 10.15 25.91
C ASP A 147 14.80 9.43 24.64
N ILE A 148 13.92 9.19 23.67
CA ILE A 148 14.29 8.51 22.42
C ILE A 148 14.81 9.55 21.42
N LEU A 149 16.13 9.53 21.27
CA LEU A 149 16.88 10.40 20.37
C LEU A 149 16.96 9.84 18.94
N PRO A 150 17.09 10.69 17.92
CA PRO A 150 17.48 10.26 16.58
C PRO A 150 18.84 9.57 16.58
N MET A 151 19.04 8.65 15.65
CA MET A 151 20.33 7.98 15.46
C MET A 151 20.77 8.03 13.99
N GLU A 152 22.09 8.01 13.79
CA GLU A 152 22.72 7.96 12.47
C GLU A 152 23.44 6.62 12.35
N ILE A 153 23.20 5.93 11.24
CA ILE A 153 23.93 4.73 10.84
C ILE A 153 24.38 4.86 9.39
N ASN A 154 25.36 4.04 8.98
CA ASN A 154 25.76 3.97 7.59
C ASN A 154 24.90 2.96 6.81
N SER A 155 24.90 3.06 5.48
CA SER A 155 24.07 2.20 4.63
C SER A 155 24.46 0.73 4.76
N LYS A 156 25.76 0.43 4.87
CA LYS A 156 26.26 -0.94 5.03
C LYS A 156 25.68 -1.61 6.28
N LEU A 157 25.73 -0.95 7.43
CA LEU A 157 25.14 -1.48 8.66
C LEU A 157 23.64 -1.69 8.49
N PHE A 158 22.95 -0.74 7.85
CA PHE A 158 21.52 -0.86 7.63
C PHE A 158 21.14 -2.03 6.70
N ASP A 159 21.91 -2.25 5.64
CA ASP A 159 21.75 -3.40 4.74
C ASP A 159 22.02 -4.71 5.51
N GLU A 160 23.08 -4.74 6.32
CA GLU A 160 23.41 -5.87 7.19
C GLU A 160 22.25 -6.22 8.14
N LEU A 161 21.55 -5.22 8.71
CA LEU A 161 20.40 -5.46 9.57
C LEU A 161 19.26 -6.19 8.86
N HIS A 162 19.03 -5.90 7.57
CA HIS A 162 17.98 -6.56 6.79
C HIS A 162 18.33 -8.01 6.43
N THR A 163 19.62 -8.32 6.28
CA THR A 163 20.10 -9.66 5.89
C THR A 163 20.58 -10.52 7.05
N SER A 164 20.67 -9.96 8.26
CA SER A 164 21.14 -10.67 9.44
C SER A 164 20.11 -11.71 9.88
N GLU A 165 20.60 -12.84 10.36
CA GLU A 165 19.75 -13.84 11.03
C GLU A 165 19.13 -13.21 12.30
N PRO A 166 17.86 -13.52 12.62
CA PRO A 166 17.17 -12.95 13.78
C PRO A 166 17.92 -13.12 15.10
N GLU A 167 18.61 -14.25 15.29
CA GLU A 167 19.37 -14.57 16.50
C GLU A 167 20.52 -13.57 16.73
N VAL A 168 21.18 -13.12 15.66
CA VAL A 168 22.26 -12.13 15.72
C VAL A 168 21.72 -10.79 16.24
N LEU A 169 20.53 -10.40 15.79
CA LEU A 169 19.88 -9.17 16.25
C LEU A 169 19.45 -9.28 17.72
N VAL A 170 18.98 -10.46 18.15
CA VAL A 170 18.65 -10.73 19.56
C VAL A 170 19.89 -10.64 20.45
N GLU A 171 21.04 -11.17 20.02
CA GLU A 171 22.30 -11.03 20.76
C GLU A 171 22.73 -9.56 20.87
N ALA A 172 22.64 -8.79 19.78
CA ALA A 172 22.95 -7.35 19.78
C ALA A 172 22.03 -6.55 20.73
N MET A 173 20.78 -6.98 20.90
CA MET A 173 19.85 -6.41 21.88
C MET A 173 20.23 -6.71 23.34
N GLN A 174 21.04 -7.74 23.59
CA GLN A 174 21.50 -8.08 24.95
C GLN A 174 22.87 -7.48 25.27
N ASP A 175 23.62 -7.04 24.26
CA ASP A 175 24.91 -6.38 24.45
C ASP A 175 24.73 -4.97 25.04
N GLU A 176 25.26 -4.77 26.24
CA GLU A 176 25.25 -3.49 26.94
C GLU A 176 25.99 -2.38 26.17
N LYS A 177 26.94 -2.74 25.30
CA LYS A 177 27.70 -1.79 24.46
C LYS A 177 26.88 -1.18 23.33
N VAL A 178 25.82 -1.85 22.90
CA VAL A 178 24.92 -1.31 21.87
C VAL A 178 24.07 -0.20 22.49
N PRO A 179 23.98 0.99 21.89
CA PRO A 179 23.17 2.08 22.44
C PRO A 179 21.72 1.66 22.69
N SER A 180 21.11 2.12 23.80
CA SER A 180 19.74 1.75 24.16
C SER A 180 18.72 2.03 23.06
N THR A 181 18.85 3.16 22.37
CA THR A 181 18.02 3.53 21.20
C THR A 181 18.14 2.52 20.07
N MET A 182 19.36 2.05 19.78
CA MET A 182 19.59 1.02 18.77
C MET A 182 18.95 -0.30 19.19
N ARG A 183 19.12 -0.72 20.44
CA ARG A 183 18.46 -1.93 20.95
C ARG A 183 16.94 -1.87 20.83
N LEU A 184 16.34 -0.71 21.12
CA LEU A 184 14.90 -0.50 20.94
C LEU A 184 14.48 -0.56 19.47
N PHE A 185 15.25 0.05 18.57
CA PHE A 185 15.00 -0.05 17.13
C PHE A 185 15.08 -1.51 16.65
N LEU A 186 16.11 -2.26 17.05
CA LEU A 186 16.26 -3.68 16.71
C LEU A 186 15.08 -4.51 17.22
N GLN A 187 14.60 -4.21 18.43
CA GLN A 187 13.40 -4.85 18.96
C GLN A 187 12.20 -4.60 18.08
N ASP A 188 11.89 -3.32 17.78
CA ASP A 188 10.74 -2.97 16.95
C ASP A 188 10.89 -3.55 15.53
N PHE A 189 12.11 -3.59 14.98
CA PHE A 189 12.42 -4.09 13.65
C PHE A 189 12.21 -5.60 13.55
N LEU A 190 12.70 -6.36 14.53
CA LEU A 190 12.41 -7.79 14.67
C LEU A 190 10.93 -8.06 14.88
N GLU A 191 10.26 -7.29 15.73
CA GLU A 191 8.80 -7.39 15.94
C GLU A 191 8.03 -7.14 14.63
N ASN A 192 8.60 -6.38 13.68
CA ASN A 192 8.04 -6.14 12.35
C ASN A 192 8.52 -7.11 11.25
N GLY A 193 9.29 -8.15 11.62
CA GLY A 193 9.78 -9.16 10.68
C GLY A 193 10.96 -8.70 9.84
N GLN A 194 11.78 -7.78 10.34
CA GLN A 194 12.95 -7.22 9.66
C GLN A 194 12.62 -6.53 8.32
N GLU A 195 11.41 -5.99 8.22
CA GLU A 195 10.96 -5.22 7.06
C GLU A 195 10.44 -3.85 7.48
N LEU A 196 10.43 -2.91 6.53
CA LEU A 196 9.97 -1.54 6.73
C LEU A 196 8.68 -1.30 5.97
N ASN A 197 7.71 -0.71 6.65
CA ASN A 197 6.51 -0.21 6.00
C ASN A 197 6.87 0.97 5.10
N ASN A 198 6.06 1.21 4.08
CA ASN A 198 6.30 2.34 3.19
C ASN A 198 5.03 3.00 2.67
N PHE A 199 5.19 4.27 2.31
CA PHE A 199 4.31 5.01 1.42
C PHE A 199 5.05 5.25 0.11
N ALA A 200 4.39 5.02 -1.02
CA ALA A 200 4.89 5.35 -2.34
C ALA A 200 3.87 6.21 -3.09
N PHE A 201 4.31 7.36 -3.56
CA PHE A 201 3.54 8.29 -4.38
C PHE A 201 3.86 8.00 -5.84
N MET A 202 2.83 7.71 -6.63
CA MET A 202 3.02 7.18 -7.97
C MET A 202 2.09 7.90 -8.95
N GLU A 203 2.66 8.24 -10.10
CA GLU A 203 1.91 8.67 -11.27
C GLU A 203 1.85 7.52 -12.27
N SER A 204 0.70 7.37 -12.92
CA SER A 204 0.44 6.35 -13.93
C SER A 204 -0.24 6.99 -15.13
N ASP A 205 0.32 6.76 -16.30
CA ASP A 205 -0.30 7.12 -17.58
C ASP A 205 -0.68 5.81 -18.28
N TYR A 206 -1.96 5.45 -18.17
CA TYR A 206 -2.50 4.27 -18.82
C TYR A 206 -2.30 4.29 -20.34
N VAL A 207 -2.51 5.44 -20.99
CA VAL A 207 -2.40 5.57 -22.46
C VAL A 207 -0.97 5.31 -22.92
N LYS A 208 0.02 5.70 -22.11
CA LYS A 208 1.44 5.47 -22.42
C LYS A 208 2.02 4.21 -21.79
N ASN A 209 1.21 3.45 -21.04
CA ASN A 209 1.63 2.31 -20.23
C ASN A 209 2.89 2.60 -19.40
N ARG A 210 2.91 3.73 -18.69
CA ARG A 210 4.05 4.17 -17.85
C ARG A 210 3.59 4.42 -16.44
N SER A 211 4.35 3.93 -15.47
CA SER A 211 4.22 4.34 -14.07
C SER A 211 5.54 4.88 -13.57
N VAL A 212 5.50 6.05 -12.95
CA VAL A 212 6.66 6.70 -12.34
C VAL A 212 6.39 6.78 -10.85
N LEU A 213 7.41 6.41 -10.08
CA LEU A 213 7.40 6.62 -8.64
C LEU A 213 8.02 7.99 -8.37
N ASP A 214 7.26 8.86 -7.71
CA ASP A 214 7.68 10.22 -7.37
C ASP A 214 8.46 10.24 -6.05
N GLN A 215 7.87 9.67 -4.99
CA GLN A 215 8.46 9.67 -3.66
C GLN A 215 8.18 8.35 -2.92
N VAL A 216 9.16 7.85 -2.15
CA VAL A 216 8.95 6.78 -1.15
C VAL A 216 9.34 7.27 0.23
N ALA A 217 8.50 7.02 1.22
CA ALA A 217 8.83 7.20 2.62
C ALA A 217 8.79 5.84 3.34
N PHE A 218 9.93 5.45 3.93
CA PHE A 218 10.04 4.23 4.74
C PHE A 218 9.90 4.54 6.22
N PHE A 219 9.29 3.60 6.94
CA PHE A 219 9.11 3.72 8.37
C PHE A 219 8.89 2.38 9.06
N LEU A 220 9.11 2.38 10.36
CA LEU A 220 8.88 1.24 11.24
C LEU A 220 8.01 1.68 12.42
N PRO A 221 6.80 1.12 12.59
CA PRO A 221 5.96 1.44 13.74
C PRO A 221 6.52 0.80 15.02
N SER A 222 6.61 1.60 16.08
CA SER A 222 6.87 1.15 17.45
C SER A 222 5.54 1.10 18.25
N LYS A 223 5.61 0.80 19.55
CA LYS A 223 4.42 0.76 20.44
C LYS A 223 3.82 2.13 20.73
N SER A 224 4.57 3.23 20.58
CA SER A 224 4.12 4.59 20.94
C SER A 224 4.56 5.69 19.97
N PHE A 225 5.34 5.37 18.95
CA PHE A 225 5.86 6.32 17.97
C PHE A 225 6.24 5.58 16.67
N ILE A 226 6.75 6.30 15.69
CA ILE A 226 7.23 5.77 14.41
C ILE A 226 8.72 6.09 14.28
N TRP A 227 9.51 5.10 13.88
CA TRP A 227 10.85 5.30 13.35
C TRP A 227 10.73 5.69 11.87
N HIS A 228 10.93 6.97 11.57
CA HIS A 228 11.07 7.43 10.18
C HIS A 228 12.49 7.15 9.71
N ILE A 229 12.62 6.54 8.52
CA ILE A 229 13.91 6.30 7.88
C ILE A 229 14.13 7.38 6.82
N ASP A 230 15.07 8.27 7.09
CA ASP A 230 15.47 9.37 6.22
C ASP A 230 16.72 8.98 5.43
N TYR A 231 16.55 8.93 4.11
CA TYR A 231 17.55 8.59 3.11
C TYR A 231 18.14 9.79 2.39
N GLU A 232 17.80 11.04 2.73
CA GLU A 232 18.25 12.24 2.00
C GLU A 232 19.78 12.34 1.88
N LYS A 233 20.53 11.74 2.81
CA LYS A 233 22.01 11.74 2.80
C LYS A 233 22.61 10.36 2.51
N ILE A 234 21.88 9.46 1.85
CA ILE A 234 22.40 8.13 1.50
C ILE A 234 23.64 8.21 0.59
N GLU A 235 23.74 9.22 -0.29
CA GLU A 235 24.93 9.47 -1.11
C GLU A 235 26.20 9.73 -0.27
N LYS A 236 26.02 10.18 0.98
CA LYS A 236 27.10 10.37 1.96
C LYS A 236 27.27 9.16 2.88
N ASN A 237 26.70 8.01 2.51
CA ASN A 237 26.67 6.78 3.28
C ASN A 237 26.09 6.99 4.69
N LYS A 238 25.01 7.77 4.80
CA LYS A 238 24.33 8.10 6.05
C LYS A 238 22.84 7.89 5.92
N ILE A 239 22.27 7.17 6.87
CA ILE A 239 20.84 6.96 7.04
C ILE A 239 20.48 7.48 8.43
N PHE A 240 19.49 8.36 8.49
CA PHE A 240 18.98 8.88 9.75
C PHE A 240 17.72 8.11 10.14
N ILE A 241 17.68 7.67 11.39
CA ILE A 241 16.52 7.01 11.95
C ILE A 241 15.96 7.94 13.01
N VAL A 242 14.81 8.53 12.69
CA VAL A 242 14.22 9.64 13.45
C VAL A 242 12.94 9.15 14.12
N PRO A 243 12.87 9.14 15.46
CA PRO A 243 11.64 8.83 16.17
C PRO A 243 10.67 10.01 16.13
N VAL A 244 9.49 9.79 15.56
CA VAL A 244 8.42 10.79 15.36
C VAL A 244 7.12 10.30 16.00
N SER A 245 6.32 11.16 16.61
CA SER A 245 5.03 10.72 17.14
C SER A 245 4.09 10.23 16.02
N PHE A 246 3.20 9.29 16.33
CA PHE A 246 2.19 8.83 15.37
C PHE A 246 1.36 9.98 14.79
N GLN A 247 1.01 10.94 15.64
CA GLN A 247 0.22 12.09 15.26
C GLN A 247 0.94 12.93 14.21
N GLU A 248 2.15 13.40 14.53
CA GLU A 248 2.94 14.24 13.62
C GLU A 248 3.24 13.52 12.31
N TYR A 249 3.60 12.23 12.38
CA TYR A 249 3.97 11.46 11.19
C TYR A 249 2.79 11.31 10.23
N PHE A 250 1.62 10.83 10.68
CA PHE A 250 0.48 10.66 9.78
C PHE A 250 -0.20 11.97 9.39
N GLN A 251 -0.10 13.03 10.20
CA GLN A 251 -0.50 14.37 9.75
C GLN A 251 0.38 14.84 8.60
N LYS A 252 1.69 14.64 8.69
CA LYS A 252 2.60 15.02 7.60
C LYS A 252 2.33 14.22 6.33
N ILE A 253 2.12 12.91 6.44
CA ILE A 253 1.73 12.08 5.31
C ILE A 253 0.39 12.51 4.72
N GLU A 254 -0.60 12.86 5.55
CA GLU A 254 -1.88 13.40 5.06
C GLU A 254 -1.70 14.70 4.26
N GLU A 255 -0.88 15.63 4.75
CA GLU A 255 -0.55 16.86 4.02
C GLU A 255 0.06 16.54 2.65
N THR A 256 1.04 15.62 2.62
CA THR A 256 1.69 15.20 1.36
C THR A 256 0.71 14.52 0.41
N ILE A 257 -0.22 13.68 0.91
CA ILE A 257 -1.29 13.09 0.08
C ILE A 257 -2.18 14.18 -0.53
N LYS A 258 -2.59 15.17 0.28
CA LYS A 258 -3.43 16.28 -0.19
C LYS A 258 -2.71 17.11 -1.24
N GLU A 259 -1.42 17.42 -1.02
CA GLU A 259 -0.59 18.15 -1.98
C GLU A 259 -0.44 17.37 -3.30
N PHE A 260 -0.08 16.09 -3.20
CA PHE A 260 0.10 15.20 -4.35
C PHE A 260 -1.19 15.02 -5.16
N PHE A 261 -2.34 14.88 -4.50
CA PHE A 261 -3.65 14.82 -5.16
C PHE A 261 -4.25 16.19 -5.48
N HIS A 262 -3.53 17.28 -5.24
CA HIS A 262 -4.01 18.66 -5.45
C HIS A 262 -5.36 18.96 -4.78
N LEU A 263 -5.57 18.43 -3.58
CA LEU A 263 -6.78 18.59 -2.79
C LEU A 263 -6.70 19.87 -1.95
N SER A 264 -7.80 20.63 -1.92
CA SER A 264 -7.96 21.83 -1.09
C SER A 264 -8.31 21.50 0.36
#